data_AF-A0A508BMU0-F1
#
_entry.id   AF-A0A508BMU0-F1
#
_cell.length_a   1.000
_cell.length_b   1.000
_cell.length_c   1.000
_cell.angle_alpha   90.00
_cell.angle_beta   90.00
_cell.angle_gamma   90.00
#
_symmetry.space_group_name_H-M   'P 1'
#
loop_
_entity.id
_entity.type
_entity.pdbx_description
1 polymer ?
#
loop_
_entity_poly.entity_id
_entity_poly.type
_entity_poly.pdbx_seq_one_letter_code
_entity_poly.pdbx_strand_id
1 'polypeptide(L)'
;MSKALGSSTEIAPLPSVEGGFQTVLADPPWRFTNRTGKVAPEHRRLGRYGTMSLQEIKELPVGDVTAANAHLYLWVPNALLPEGLEVMQAWGFRYVSNIIWAKRRKDGGPDGRGVGFYFRNVTEPILFGVKGSMRTLAPGRSTVNMIETRKREHSRKPDEQYDLIESCSPGPYLEMFARYARPGWSVWGNESDEEITPQGKAQRGYAGGDIDSLPDVELNEQMSDWLSDHVARILADEYAKGASVQQISTQSGYSTARVHDLLTRGGVELRE
;
A
#
# COMPACT_ATOMS: atom_id res chain seq x y z
N MET A 1 -24.33 33.70 -9.05
CA MET A 1 -24.14 32.89 -10.27
C MET A 1 -22.88 32.07 -10.10
N SER A 2 -23.03 30.76 -9.86
CA SER A 2 -21.91 29.84 -9.68
C SER A 2 -21.38 29.46 -11.06
N LYS A 3 -20.14 29.84 -11.39
CA LYS A 3 -19.45 29.27 -12.55
C LYS A 3 -19.19 27.80 -12.23
N ALA A 4 -19.91 26.91 -12.89
CA ALA A 4 -19.51 25.52 -13.04
C ALA A 4 -18.08 25.53 -13.62
N LEU A 5 -17.14 24.88 -12.93
CA LEU A 5 -15.82 24.60 -13.49
C LEU A 5 -16.05 23.79 -14.75
N GLY A 6 -15.66 24.37 -15.89
CA GLY A 6 -15.81 23.81 -17.21
C GLY A 6 -15.07 22.50 -17.39
N SER A 7 -15.49 21.78 -18.42
CA SER A 7 -14.87 20.60 -19.01
C SER A 7 -13.35 20.71 -19.16
N SER A 8 -12.68 19.56 -18.97
CA SER A 8 -11.28 19.29 -19.32
C SER A 8 -10.28 20.39 -18.92
N THR A 9 -9.87 20.38 -17.65
CA THR A 9 -8.52 20.85 -17.30
C THR A 9 -7.54 20.16 -18.25
N GLU A 10 -6.72 20.91 -18.99
CA GLU A 10 -5.72 20.35 -19.91
C GLU A 10 -4.78 19.42 -19.13
N ILE A 11 -5.06 18.13 -19.22
CA ILE A 11 -4.23 17.07 -18.68
C ILE A 11 -2.92 17.12 -19.49
N ALA A 12 -1.80 17.40 -18.83
CA ALA A 12 -0.49 17.45 -19.49
C ALA A 12 -0.24 16.12 -20.24
N PRO A 13 0.35 16.14 -21.45
CA PRO A 13 0.65 14.92 -22.18
C PRO A 13 1.56 14.01 -21.33
N LEU A 14 1.37 12.69 -21.46
CA LEU A 14 2.26 11.73 -20.83
C LEU A 14 3.68 11.87 -21.42
N PRO A 15 4.74 11.74 -20.60
CA PRO A 15 6.11 11.71 -21.11
C PRO A 15 6.30 10.52 -22.03
N SER A 16 7.34 10.57 -22.86
CA SER A 16 7.75 9.45 -23.73
C SER A 16 9.25 9.23 -23.66
N VAL A 17 9.67 8.00 -23.92
CA VAL A 17 11.07 7.57 -23.99
C VAL A 17 11.26 6.69 -25.22
N GLU A 18 12.47 6.63 -25.74
CA GLU A 18 12.79 5.73 -26.87
C GLU A 18 12.46 4.27 -26.49
N GLY A 19 11.70 3.59 -27.34
CA GLY A 19 11.24 2.21 -27.09
C GLY A 19 10.07 2.08 -26.09
N GLY A 20 9.64 3.16 -25.45
CA GLY A 20 8.53 3.20 -24.50
C GLY A 20 8.87 2.70 -23.09
N PHE A 21 8.04 3.05 -22.11
CA PHE A 21 8.20 2.60 -20.73
C PHE A 21 7.97 1.09 -20.59
N GLN A 22 8.89 0.41 -19.90
CA GLN A 22 8.75 -1.02 -19.61
C GLN A 22 7.98 -1.27 -18.31
N THR A 23 7.93 -0.29 -17.41
CA THR A 23 7.19 -0.40 -16.16
C THR A 23 6.44 0.90 -15.85
N VAL A 24 5.15 0.77 -15.55
CA VAL A 24 4.29 1.88 -15.12
C VAL A 24 3.78 1.60 -13.71
N LEU A 25 3.89 2.59 -12.83
CA LEU A 25 3.20 2.65 -11.54
C LEU A 25 2.17 3.77 -11.62
N ALA A 26 0.92 3.51 -11.24
CA ALA A 26 -0.15 4.51 -11.28
C ALA A 26 -1.02 4.47 -10.01
N ASP A 27 -1.33 5.65 -9.46
CA ASP A 27 -2.32 5.83 -8.39
C ASP A 27 -3.39 6.85 -8.81
N PRO A 28 -4.33 6.48 -9.70
CA PRO A 28 -5.32 7.42 -10.22
C PRO A 28 -6.18 8.04 -9.11
N PRO A 29 -6.63 9.30 -9.27
CA PRO A 29 -7.49 9.96 -8.31
C PRO A 29 -8.96 9.50 -8.48
N TRP A 30 -9.23 8.23 -8.13
CA TRP A 30 -10.51 7.57 -8.37
C TRP A 30 -11.72 8.33 -7.81
N ARG A 31 -12.72 8.60 -8.65
CA ARG A 31 -14.02 9.16 -8.22
C ARG A 31 -14.98 8.06 -7.78
N PHE A 32 -15.39 8.09 -6.51
CA PHE A 32 -16.42 7.20 -5.98
C PHE A 32 -17.83 7.69 -6.35
N THR A 33 -18.72 6.76 -6.71
CA THR A 33 -20.14 7.03 -7.05
C THR A 33 -20.97 7.42 -5.83
N ASN A 34 -20.72 6.80 -4.68
CA ASN A 34 -21.45 7.05 -3.44
C ASN A 34 -20.98 8.35 -2.75
N ARG A 35 -21.65 9.46 -3.06
CA ARG A 35 -21.39 10.80 -2.50
C ARG A 35 -21.99 11.05 -1.11
N THR A 36 -22.89 10.18 -0.63
CA THR A 36 -23.58 10.33 0.65
C THR A 36 -22.92 9.49 1.74
N GLY A 37 -22.02 10.11 2.51
CA GLY A 37 -21.40 9.52 3.70
C GLY A 37 -19.98 10.03 3.94
N LYS A 38 -19.44 9.83 5.16
CA LYS A 38 -18.08 10.23 5.61
C LYS A 38 -16.90 9.66 4.77
N VAL A 39 -17.19 9.01 3.65
CA VAL A 39 -16.30 8.21 2.80
C VAL A 39 -16.00 8.91 1.48
N ALA A 40 -16.76 9.93 1.08
CA ALA A 40 -16.47 10.70 -0.13
C ALA A 40 -15.21 11.56 0.06
N PRO A 41 -14.25 11.57 -0.89
CA PRO A 41 -13.12 12.51 -0.90
C PRO A 41 -13.57 13.97 -0.82
N GLU A 42 -14.80 14.25 -1.25
CA GLU A 42 -15.44 15.57 -1.24
C GLU A 42 -16.05 15.97 0.12
N HIS A 43 -16.01 15.09 1.14
CA HIS A 43 -16.48 15.45 2.48
C HIS A 43 -15.50 16.48 3.09
N ARG A 44 -16.04 17.60 3.57
CA ARG A 44 -15.43 18.82 4.17
C ARG A 44 -14.12 18.70 5.00
N ARG A 45 -13.64 17.51 5.35
CA ARG A 45 -12.40 17.24 6.10
C ARG A 45 -11.21 16.79 5.23
N LEU A 46 -11.42 16.43 3.97
CA LEU A 46 -10.36 16.06 3.03
C LEU A 46 -10.24 17.20 2.01
N GLY A 47 -9.03 17.73 1.84
CA GLY A 47 -8.76 18.79 0.87
C GLY A 47 -9.26 18.41 -0.52
N ARG A 48 -9.73 19.41 -1.29
CA ARG A 48 -10.28 19.25 -2.64
C ARG A 48 -9.19 18.84 -3.65
N TYR A 49 -8.72 17.60 -3.58
CA TYR A 49 -7.99 17.02 -4.71
C TYR A 49 -9.01 16.65 -5.80
N GLY A 50 -8.73 17.05 -7.05
CA GLY A 50 -9.59 16.71 -8.19
C GLY A 50 -9.64 15.20 -8.38
N THR A 51 -10.83 14.62 -8.48
CA THR A 51 -11.01 13.20 -8.81
C THR A 51 -11.34 13.03 -10.28
N MET A 52 -10.92 11.92 -10.88
CA MET A 52 -11.25 11.52 -12.25
C MET A 52 -12.32 10.44 -12.24
N SER A 53 -13.29 10.55 -13.14
CA SER A 53 -14.22 9.48 -13.45
C SER A 53 -13.50 8.29 -14.07
N LEU A 54 -14.14 7.12 -14.02
CA LEU A 54 -13.61 5.92 -14.66
C LEU A 54 -13.30 6.14 -16.15
N GLN A 55 -14.18 6.84 -16.86
CA GLN A 55 -13.99 7.10 -18.29
C GLN A 55 -12.77 8.00 -18.54
N GLU A 56 -12.61 9.08 -17.77
CA GLU A 56 -11.44 9.96 -17.86
C GLU A 56 -10.12 9.19 -17.59
N ILE A 57 -10.12 8.22 -16.66
CA ILE A 57 -8.94 7.39 -16.39
C ILE A 57 -8.65 6.43 -17.56
N LYS A 58 -9.69 5.78 -18.11
CA LYS A 58 -9.57 4.85 -19.24
C LYS A 58 -9.06 5.51 -20.51
N GLU A 59 -9.38 6.79 -20.72
CA GLU A 59 -9.00 7.57 -21.90
C GLU A 59 -7.54 8.04 -21.89
N LEU A 60 -6.81 7.87 -20.78
CA LEU A 60 -5.38 8.19 -20.74
C LEU A 60 -4.60 7.28 -21.72
N PRO A 61 -3.72 7.85 -22.57
CA PRO A 61 -3.02 7.11 -23.63
C PRO A 61 -1.81 6.32 -23.10
N VAL A 62 -1.97 5.59 -21.99
CA VAL A 62 -0.88 4.82 -21.34
C VAL A 62 -0.36 3.72 -22.26
N GLY A 63 -1.23 3.14 -23.10
CA GLY A 63 -0.86 2.18 -24.12
C GLY A 63 0.13 2.72 -25.15
N ASP A 64 0.12 4.03 -25.42
CA ASP A 64 0.92 4.66 -26.47
C ASP A 64 2.34 5.01 -26.01
N VAL A 65 2.52 5.22 -24.70
CA VAL A 65 3.83 5.56 -24.11
C VAL A 65 4.57 4.34 -23.55
N THR A 66 3.96 3.16 -23.59
CA THR A 66 4.52 1.91 -23.06
C THR A 66 5.11 1.04 -24.15
N ALA A 67 6.20 0.34 -23.82
CA ALA A 67 6.84 -0.63 -24.70
C ALA A 67 5.86 -1.75 -25.13
N ALA A 68 6.23 -2.51 -26.16
CA ALA A 68 5.44 -3.65 -26.64
C ALA A 68 5.25 -4.74 -25.57
N ASN A 69 6.25 -4.90 -24.71
CA ASN A 69 6.21 -5.72 -23.51
C ASN A 69 6.43 -4.81 -22.30
N ALA A 70 5.46 -4.76 -21.38
CA ALA A 70 5.54 -3.86 -20.22
C ALA A 70 4.76 -4.41 -19.02
N HIS A 71 5.13 -3.94 -17.84
CA HIS A 71 4.43 -4.18 -16.58
C HIS A 71 3.64 -2.95 -16.15
N LEU A 72 2.47 -3.19 -15.55
CA LEU A 72 1.64 -2.18 -14.91
C LEU A 72 1.41 -2.55 -13.45
N TYR A 73 1.66 -1.60 -12.56
CA TYR A 73 1.33 -1.63 -11.14
C TYR A 73 0.28 -0.54 -10.90
N LEU A 74 -0.98 -0.94 -10.72
CA LEU A 74 -2.11 -0.01 -10.60
C LEU A 74 -2.69 -0.07 -9.19
N TRP A 75 -2.57 1.02 -8.44
CA TRP A 75 -3.26 1.18 -7.17
C TRP A 75 -4.76 1.33 -7.38
N VAL A 76 -5.53 0.47 -6.71
CA VAL A 76 -7.00 0.45 -6.84
C VAL A 76 -7.62 0.35 -5.45
N PRO A 77 -8.57 1.22 -5.07
CA PRO A 77 -9.32 1.05 -3.84
C PRO A 77 -10.11 -0.27 -3.86
N ASN A 78 -10.23 -0.97 -2.72
CA ASN A 78 -10.95 -2.26 -2.66
C ASN A 78 -12.37 -2.20 -3.26
N ALA A 79 -13.06 -1.08 -3.11
CA ALA A 79 -14.42 -0.90 -3.61
C ALA A 79 -14.51 -0.68 -5.13
N LEU A 80 -13.39 -0.43 -5.81
CA LEU A 80 -13.30 -0.12 -7.24
C LEU A 80 -12.48 -1.17 -8.01
N LEU A 81 -12.36 -2.39 -7.47
CA LEU A 81 -11.63 -3.48 -8.11
C LEU A 81 -12.14 -3.81 -9.53
N PRO A 82 -13.47 -3.91 -9.78
CA PRO A 82 -13.98 -4.10 -11.14
C PRO A 82 -13.53 -3.00 -12.11
N GLU A 83 -13.64 -1.74 -11.68
CA GLU A 83 -13.22 -0.57 -12.45
C GLU A 83 -11.71 -0.54 -12.70
N GLY A 84 -10.91 -0.98 -11.72
CA GLY A 84 -9.47 -1.16 -11.87
C GLY A 84 -9.12 -2.14 -12.99
N LEU A 85 -9.83 -3.26 -13.08
CA LEU A 85 -9.63 -4.24 -14.16
C LEU A 85 -10.03 -3.67 -15.53
N GLU A 86 -11.10 -2.88 -15.59
CA GLU A 86 -11.48 -2.17 -16.83
C GLU A 86 -10.41 -1.17 -17.28
N VAL A 87 -9.78 -0.45 -16.35
CA VAL A 87 -8.69 0.47 -16.66
C VAL A 87 -7.48 -0.27 -17.21
N MET A 88 -7.08 -1.38 -16.57
CA MET A 88 -5.97 -2.20 -17.09
C MET A 88 -6.24 -2.65 -18.53
N GLN A 89 -7.45 -3.13 -18.81
CA GLN A 89 -7.84 -3.55 -20.15
C GLN A 89 -7.81 -2.38 -21.15
N ALA A 90 -8.35 -1.22 -20.78
CA ALA A 90 -8.35 -0.02 -21.64
C ALA A 90 -6.93 0.45 -21.98
N TRP A 91 -5.99 0.34 -21.05
CA TRP A 91 -4.58 0.66 -21.27
C TRP A 91 -3.78 -0.44 -21.97
N GLY A 92 -4.40 -1.58 -22.31
CA GLY A 92 -3.77 -2.68 -23.04
C GLY A 92 -3.01 -3.68 -22.16
N PHE A 93 -3.28 -3.71 -20.86
CA PHE A 93 -2.67 -4.64 -19.90
C PHE A 93 -3.64 -5.74 -19.50
N ARG A 94 -3.17 -6.99 -19.54
CA ARG A 94 -3.90 -8.13 -18.98
C ARG A 94 -3.55 -8.26 -17.50
N TYR A 95 -4.56 -8.37 -16.64
CA TYR A 95 -4.38 -8.70 -15.24
C TYR A 95 -3.71 -10.08 -15.06
N VAL A 96 -2.72 -10.17 -14.16
CA VAL A 96 -2.00 -11.41 -13.85
C VAL A 96 -2.11 -11.78 -12.38
N SER A 97 -1.83 -10.84 -11.48
CA SER A 97 -1.89 -11.03 -10.04
C SER A 97 -2.04 -9.67 -9.35
N ASN A 98 -1.99 -9.63 -8.02
CA ASN A 98 -1.98 -8.41 -7.25
C ASN A 98 -0.96 -8.50 -6.10
N ILE A 99 -0.49 -7.36 -5.64
CA ILE A 99 0.25 -7.18 -4.40
C ILE A 99 -0.68 -6.50 -3.41
N ILE A 100 -0.75 -6.98 -2.18
CA ILE A 100 -1.56 -6.38 -1.13
C ILE A 100 -0.68 -5.53 -0.23
N TRP A 101 -1.03 -4.27 -0.04
CA TRP A 101 -0.52 -3.50 1.08
C TRP A 101 -1.40 -3.73 2.30
N ALA A 102 -0.87 -4.45 3.30
CA ALA A 102 -1.49 -4.61 4.61
C ALA A 102 -1.03 -3.48 5.54
N LYS A 103 -1.98 -2.66 5.98
CA LYS A 103 -1.71 -1.56 6.91
C LYS A 103 -1.67 -2.11 8.31
N ARG A 104 -0.51 -2.00 8.95
CA ARG A 104 -0.26 -2.51 10.29
C ARG A 104 -0.29 -1.39 11.34
N ARG A 105 -0.63 -1.77 12.56
CA ARG A 105 -0.39 -0.98 13.78
C ARG A 105 1.04 -1.22 14.27
N LYS A 106 1.43 -0.55 15.37
CA LYS A 106 2.75 -0.76 16.01
C LYS A 106 2.92 -2.22 16.47
N ASP A 107 1.83 -2.84 16.91
CA ASP A 107 1.74 -4.24 17.38
C ASP A 107 1.71 -5.32 16.28
N GLY A 108 1.92 -4.96 15.00
CA GLY A 108 1.79 -5.89 13.87
C GLY A 108 0.36 -6.25 13.48
N GLY A 109 -0.64 -5.82 14.24
CA GLY A 109 -2.05 -6.06 13.93
C GLY A 109 -2.62 -5.19 12.82
N PRO A 110 -3.76 -5.59 12.23
CA PRO A 110 -4.41 -4.81 11.18
C PRO A 110 -4.83 -3.43 11.68
N ASP A 111 -4.65 -2.40 10.84
CA ASP A 111 -5.05 -1.01 11.14
C ASP A 111 -6.59 -0.87 11.18
N GLY A 112 -7.18 -1.02 12.37
CA GLY A 112 -8.64 -0.98 12.58
C GLY A 112 -9.31 0.37 12.27
N ARG A 113 -8.55 1.38 11.84
CA ARG A 113 -9.03 2.74 11.55
C ARG A 113 -9.48 2.92 10.10
N GLY A 114 -9.41 1.87 9.27
CA GLY A 114 -9.90 1.87 7.89
C GLY A 114 -11.34 2.35 7.75
N VAL A 115 -11.63 3.06 6.66
CA VAL A 115 -13.00 3.46 6.31
C VAL A 115 -13.60 2.40 5.37
N GLY A 116 -14.83 1.98 5.64
CA GLY A 116 -15.60 1.07 4.78
C GLY A 116 -16.98 0.77 5.38
N PHE A 117 -17.96 0.49 4.52
CA PHE A 117 -19.35 0.28 4.96
C PHE A 117 -19.62 -1.15 5.45
N TYR A 118 -19.03 -2.15 4.79
CA TYR A 118 -19.19 -3.57 5.13
C TYR A 118 -18.05 -4.08 6.01
N PHE A 119 -16.82 -3.73 5.65
CA PHE A 119 -15.61 -4.09 6.39
C PHE A 119 -14.70 -2.89 6.58
N ARG A 120 -13.89 -2.92 7.64
CA ARG A 120 -12.83 -1.93 7.86
C ARG A 120 -11.69 -2.21 6.89
N ASN A 121 -11.44 -1.29 5.95
CA ASN A 121 -10.37 -1.44 4.97
C ASN A 121 -8.99 -1.27 5.61
N VAL A 122 -8.35 -2.40 5.93
CA VAL A 122 -6.98 -2.47 6.46
C VAL A 122 -5.96 -2.85 5.37
N THR A 123 -6.43 -3.06 4.15
CA THR A 123 -5.62 -3.40 2.98
C THR A 123 -5.88 -2.45 1.82
N GLU A 124 -4.90 -2.29 0.94
CA GLU A 124 -5.08 -1.70 -0.40
C GLU A 124 -4.34 -2.54 -1.44
N PRO A 125 -4.98 -2.94 -2.56
CA PRO A 125 -4.32 -3.71 -3.60
C PRO A 125 -3.59 -2.82 -4.61
N ILE A 126 -2.46 -3.34 -5.08
CA ILE A 126 -1.79 -2.95 -6.32
C ILE A 126 -2.06 -4.07 -7.33
N LEU A 127 -2.86 -3.80 -8.36
CA LEU A 127 -3.06 -4.76 -9.44
C LEU A 127 -1.80 -4.82 -10.30
N PHE A 128 -1.36 -6.04 -10.63
CA PHE A 128 -0.23 -6.30 -11.49
C PHE A 128 -0.70 -6.81 -12.85
N GLY A 129 -0.37 -6.04 -13.89
CA GLY A 129 -0.74 -6.30 -15.27
C GLY A 129 0.46 -6.45 -16.19
N VAL A 130 0.27 -7.20 -17.26
CA VAL A 130 1.29 -7.41 -18.30
C VAL A 130 0.71 -7.05 -19.67
N LYS A 131 1.45 -6.21 -20.40
CA LYS A 131 1.27 -5.98 -21.85
C LYS A 131 2.25 -6.88 -22.60
N GLY A 132 1.78 -7.52 -23.67
CA GLY A 132 2.57 -8.50 -24.42
C GLY A 132 2.85 -9.77 -23.60
N SER A 133 4.09 -10.27 -23.68
CA SER A 133 4.55 -11.47 -22.98
C SER A 133 5.84 -11.18 -22.23
N MET A 134 5.71 -10.64 -21.02
CA MET A 134 6.81 -10.34 -20.11
C MET A 134 6.65 -11.12 -18.80
N ARG A 135 7.76 -11.70 -18.32
CA ARG A 135 7.86 -12.22 -16.96
C ARG A 135 8.58 -11.20 -16.09
N THR A 136 8.32 -11.24 -14.78
CA THR A 136 9.14 -10.55 -13.79
C THR A 136 10.61 -10.98 -13.88
N LEU A 137 11.49 -10.07 -13.46
CA LEU A 137 12.90 -10.35 -13.20
C LEU A 137 13.04 -11.44 -12.13
N ALA A 138 14.23 -12.03 -12.03
CA ALA A 138 14.47 -13.17 -11.14
C ALA A 138 13.99 -12.97 -9.69
N PRO A 139 14.17 -11.79 -9.05
CA PRO A 139 13.67 -11.56 -7.68
C PRO A 139 12.16 -11.73 -7.53
N GLY A 140 11.37 -11.37 -8.56
CA GLY A 140 9.91 -11.47 -8.52
C GLY A 140 9.37 -12.90 -8.40
N ARG A 141 10.21 -13.93 -8.51
CA ARG A 141 9.83 -15.34 -8.32
C ARG A 141 9.86 -15.78 -6.86
N SER A 142 10.61 -15.07 -6.02
CA SER A 142 10.71 -15.31 -4.58
C SER A 142 10.02 -14.22 -3.75
N THR A 143 9.75 -13.06 -4.33
CA THR A 143 9.02 -11.98 -3.68
C THR A 143 7.56 -12.39 -3.43
N VAL A 144 7.13 -12.33 -2.17
CA VAL A 144 5.72 -12.53 -1.80
C VAL A 144 4.88 -11.32 -2.22
N ASN A 145 3.60 -11.54 -2.48
CA ASN A 145 2.70 -10.51 -2.96
C ASN A 145 2.10 -9.64 -1.84
N MET A 146 2.91 -9.26 -0.85
CA MET A 146 2.48 -8.50 0.31
C MET A 146 3.52 -7.44 0.68
N ILE A 147 3.03 -6.23 0.97
CA ILE A 147 3.78 -5.15 1.62
C ILE A 147 3.11 -4.90 2.96
N GLU A 148 3.86 -4.96 4.06
CA GLU A 148 3.33 -4.71 5.39
C GLU A 148 4.01 -3.50 6.02
N THR A 149 3.27 -2.43 6.22
CA THR A 149 3.84 -1.19 6.79
C THR A 149 2.84 -0.48 7.67
N ARG A 150 3.36 0.34 8.59
CA ARG A 150 2.52 1.24 9.37
C ARG A 150 1.98 2.37 8.51
N LYS A 151 0.68 2.64 8.63
CA LYS A 151 0.03 3.74 7.91
C LYS A 151 0.70 5.08 8.25
N ARG A 152 1.17 5.78 7.22
CA ARG A 152 1.71 7.14 7.30
C ARG A 152 0.59 8.16 7.09
N GLU A 153 0.92 9.39 6.72
CA GLU A 153 -0.06 10.45 6.42
C GLU A 153 -1.17 10.00 5.45
N HIS A 154 -2.32 10.67 5.52
CA HIS A 154 -3.50 10.29 4.74
C HIS A 154 -3.17 10.15 3.24
N SER A 155 -3.56 9.01 2.69
CA SER A 155 -3.40 8.69 1.26
C SER A 155 -1.96 8.56 0.76
N ARG A 156 -0.94 8.53 1.64
CA ARG A 156 0.44 8.22 1.24
C ARG A 156 0.64 6.70 1.13
N LYS A 157 1.06 6.25 -0.05
CA LYS A 157 1.42 4.85 -0.35
C LYS A 157 2.78 4.48 0.26
N PRO A 158 3.08 3.18 0.50
CA PRO A 158 4.35 2.74 1.08
C PRO A 158 5.53 2.97 0.13
N ASP A 159 6.66 3.45 0.63
CA ASP A 159 7.87 3.65 -0.20
C ASP A 159 8.48 2.30 -0.60
N GLU A 160 8.21 1.26 0.19
CA GLU A 160 8.62 -0.12 -0.02
C GLU A 160 8.10 -0.69 -1.36
N GLN A 161 7.06 -0.06 -1.94
CA GLN A 161 6.55 -0.43 -3.27
C GLN A 161 7.63 -0.31 -4.35
N TYR A 162 8.51 0.68 -4.24
CA TYR A 162 9.40 1.01 -5.33
C TYR A 162 10.58 0.04 -5.40
N ASP A 163 11.19 -0.30 -4.27
CA ASP A 163 12.27 -1.30 -4.22
C ASP A 163 11.76 -2.68 -4.67
N LEU A 164 10.50 -3.00 -4.32
CA LEU A 164 9.81 -4.17 -4.85
C LEU A 164 9.69 -4.10 -6.38
N ILE A 165 9.21 -2.98 -6.92
CA ILE A 165 9.01 -2.83 -8.36
C ILE A 165 10.34 -2.85 -9.11
N GLU A 166 11.33 -2.08 -8.68
CA GLU A 166 12.66 -1.96 -9.30
C GLU A 166 13.42 -3.30 -9.29
N SER A 167 13.26 -4.11 -8.23
CA SER A 167 13.86 -5.45 -8.19
C SER A 167 13.12 -6.48 -9.05
N CYS A 168 11.81 -6.31 -9.27
CA CYS A 168 10.97 -7.30 -9.96
C CYS A 168 10.71 -6.97 -11.44
N SER A 169 10.93 -5.73 -11.86
CA SER A 169 10.54 -5.23 -13.19
C SER A 169 11.60 -4.31 -13.79
N PRO A 170 11.85 -4.39 -15.11
CA PRO A 170 12.84 -3.56 -15.77
C PRO A 170 12.32 -2.13 -16.01
N GLY A 171 13.21 -1.15 -15.98
CA GLY A 171 12.95 0.20 -16.47
C GLY A 171 13.07 0.28 -18.00
N PRO A 172 12.80 1.44 -18.63
CA PRO A 172 12.51 2.73 -18.00
C PRO A 172 11.17 2.74 -17.26
N TYR A 173 11.10 3.54 -16.19
CA TYR A 173 9.98 3.60 -15.24
C TYR A 173 9.17 4.89 -15.38
N LEU A 174 7.84 4.77 -15.37
CA LEU A 174 6.89 5.88 -15.32
C LEU A 174 6.04 5.80 -14.04
N GLU A 175 6.00 6.87 -13.26
CA GLU A 175 5.05 7.05 -12.17
C GLU A 175 3.97 8.07 -12.56
N MET A 176 2.73 7.62 -12.62
CA MET A 176 1.57 8.45 -12.92
C MET A 176 0.82 8.85 -11.64
N PHE A 177 0.37 10.10 -11.61
CA PHE A 177 -0.23 10.76 -10.46
C PHE A 177 0.73 10.87 -9.27
N ALA A 178 2.02 10.98 -9.58
CA ALA A 178 3.07 11.13 -8.59
C ALA A 178 2.88 12.43 -7.79
N ARG A 179 3.12 12.35 -6.48
CA ARG A 179 3.19 13.54 -5.59
C ARG A 179 4.60 14.06 -5.40
N TYR A 180 5.60 13.25 -5.74
CA TYR A 180 7.01 13.52 -5.49
C TYR A 180 7.83 13.00 -6.66
N ALA A 181 8.90 13.72 -7.02
CA ALA A 181 9.91 13.18 -7.91
C ALA A 181 10.65 12.01 -7.25
N ARG A 182 10.95 10.97 -8.01
CA ARG A 182 11.80 9.85 -7.58
C ARG A 182 12.98 9.71 -8.55
N PRO A 183 14.23 9.69 -8.08
CA PRO A 183 15.38 9.44 -8.94
C PRO A 183 15.21 8.15 -9.75
N GLY A 184 15.49 8.21 -11.05
CA GLY A 184 15.34 7.06 -11.96
C GLY A 184 13.92 6.83 -12.50
N TRP A 185 12.93 7.63 -12.08
CA TRP A 185 11.55 7.57 -12.55
C TRP A 185 11.19 8.81 -13.36
N SER A 186 10.54 8.62 -14.50
CA SER A 186 9.77 9.70 -15.13
C SER A 186 8.48 9.88 -14.35
N VAL A 187 8.19 11.10 -13.90
CA VAL A 187 7.00 11.39 -13.09
C VAL A 187 6.00 12.22 -13.88
N TRP A 188 4.72 11.97 -13.64
CA TRP A 188 3.62 12.70 -14.25
C TRP A 188 2.53 12.93 -13.21
N GLY A 189 2.20 14.19 -12.90
CA GLY A 189 1.14 14.53 -11.96
C GLY A 189 0.93 16.04 -11.82
N ASN A 190 -0.25 16.46 -11.35
CA ASN A 190 -0.56 17.89 -11.16
C ASN A 190 0.25 18.55 -10.01
N GLU A 191 0.99 17.75 -9.22
CA GLU A 191 1.77 18.17 -8.06
C GLU A 191 3.25 17.81 -8.21
N SER A 192 3.70 17.37 -9.39
CA SER A 192 5.05 16.81 -9.57
C SER A 192 6.12 17.84 -9.95
N ASP A 193 5.85 19.14 -9.79
CA ASP A 193 6.83 20.21 -10.03
C ASP A 193 7.76 20.34 -8.81
N GLU A 194 9.06 20.56 -9.03
CA GLU A 194 10.08 20.56 -7.96
C GLU A 194 9.82 21.64 -6.87
N GLU A 195 9.01 22.66 -7.19
CA GLU A 195 8.68 23.79 -6.32
C GLU A 195 7.39 23.61 -5.50
N ILE A 196 6.62 22.53 -5.71
CA ILE A 196 5.33 22.36 -5.02
C ILE A 196 5.55 21.76 -3.63
N THR A 197 5.29 22.55 -2.59
CA THR A 197 5.22 22.05 -1.21
C THR A 197 3.98 21.16 -1.07
N PRO A 198 4.12 19.87 -0.68
CA PRO A 198 3.01 18.93 -0.62
C PRO A 198 1.98 19.34 0.43
N GLN A 199 0.70 19.18 0.10
CA GLN A 199 -0.39 19.37 1.06
C GLN A 199 -0.58 18.11 1.93
N GLY A 200 0.35 17.89 2.86
CA GLY A 200 0.28 16.85 3.89
C GLY A 200 0.93 17.34 5.17
N LYS A 201 0.17 17.94 6.10
CA LYS A 201 0.70 18.18 7.45
C LYS A 201 0.65 16.86 8.22
N ALA A 202 1.82 16.33 8.59
CA ALA A 202 1.96 15.26 9.57
C ALA A 202 1.12 15.58 10.82
N GLN A 203 0.06 14.82 11.07
CA GLN A 203 -0.67 14.89 12.33
C GLN A 203 -0.01 13.94 13.34
N ARG A 204 0.03 14.32 14.63
CA ARG A 204 0.47 13.44 15.73
C ARG A 204 -0.28 12.10 15.62
N GLY A 205 0.44 11.01 15.33
CA GLY A 205 -0.11 9.66 15.14
C GLY A 205 0.08 9.05 13.73
N TYR A 206 0.56 9.81 12.74
CA TYR A 206 0.77 9.36 11.36
C TYR A 206 2.23 9.37 10.89
N ALA A 207 3.19 9.36 11.83
CA ALA A 207 4.62 9.49 11.52
C ALA A 207 5.22 8.30 10.74
N GLY A 208 4.48 7.20 10.52
CA GLY A 208 5.09 5.94 10.09
C GLY A 208 5.98 5.33 11.18
N GLY A 209 6.85 4.40 10.80
CA GLY A 209 7.84 3.75 11.69
C GLY A 209 7.84 2.23 11.57
N ASP A 210 8.78 1.60 12.27
CA ASP A 210 8.92 0.15 12.31
C ASP A 210 7.68 -0.51 12.91
N ILE A 211 7.37 -1.70 12.38
CA ILE A 211 6.45 -2.65 13.02
C ILE A 211 7.28 -3.37 14.06
N ASP A 212 6.89 -3.30 15.32
CA ASP A 212 7.63 -4.02 16.34
C ASP A 212 7.43 -5.51 16.13
N SER A 213 8.51 -6.29 16.23
CA SER A 213 8.43 -7.75 16.22
C SER A 213 7.60 -8.27 17.40
N LEU A 214 7.51 -7.49 18.48
CA LEU A 214 6.66 -7.73 19.64
C LEU A 214 6.05 -6.40 20.11
N PRO A 215 4.74 -6.33 20.37
CA PRO A 215 4.11 -5.10 20.83
C PRO A 215 4.64 -4.66 22.19
N ASP A 216 4.90 -3.36 22.35
CA ASP A 216 4.95 -2.74 23.69
C ASP A 216 3.58 -2.90 24.36
N VAL A 217 3.50 -3.76 25.38
CA VAL A 217 2.31 -3.94 26.22
C VAL A 217 2.72 -3.62 27.64
N GLU A 218 2.03 -2.67 28.29
CA GLU A 218 2.32 -2.39 29.70
C GLU A 218 2.13 -3.65 30.55
N LEU A 219 2.85 -3.73 31.67
CA LEU A 219 2.90 -4.92 32.56
C LEU A 219 1.52 -5.51 32.90
N ASN A 220 0.47 -4.67 32.95
CA ASN A 220 -0.88 -5.05 33.33
C ASN A 220 -1.94 -4.84 32.21
N GLU A 221 -1.53 -4.42 31.02
CA GLU A 221 -2.46 -4.20 29.90
C GLU A 221 -2.90 -5.54 29.31
N GLN A 222 -4.21 -5.70 29.09
CA GLN A 222 -4.76 -6.92 28.49
C GLN A 222 -4.63 -6.88 26.97
N MET A 223 -4.06 -7.94 26.39
CA MET A 223 -3.97 -8.14 24.96
C MET A 223 -5.30 -8.69 24.42
N SER A 224 -5.74 -8.19 23.28
CA SER A 224 -6.85 -8.83 22.55
C SER A 224 -6.48 -10.28 22.19
N ASP A 225 -7.46 -11.18 22.07
CA ASP A 225 -7.19 -12.59 21.73
C ASP A 225 -6.32 -12.77 20.49
N TRP A 226 -6.63 -12.02 19.42
CA TRP A 226 -5.85 -12.03 18.19
C TRP A 226 -4.37 -11.68 18.44
N LEU A 227 -4.12 -10.68 19.30
CA LEU A 227 -2.78 -10.22 19.62
C LEU A 227 -2.04 -11.24 20.49
N SER A 228 -2.73 -11.82 21.47
CA SER A 228 -2.21 -12.91 22.29
C SER A 228 -1.82 -14.12 21.44
N ASP A 229 -2.67 -14.53 20.48
CA ASP A 229 -2.37 -15.65 19.56
C ASP A 229 -1.22 -15.33 18.60
N HIS A 230 -1.08 -14.07 18.19
CA HIS A 230 0.02 -13.65 17.33
C HIS A 230 1.35 -13.68 18.08
N VAL A 231 1.41 -13.05 19.26
CA VAL A 231 2.61 -13.02 20.09
C VAL A 231 2.98 -14.41 20.58
N ALA A 232 2.01 -15.23 20.98
CA ALA A 232 2.24 -16.62 21.39
C ALA A 232 3.03 -17.41 20.32
N ARG A 233 2.68 -17.25 19.04
CA ARG A 233 3.41 -17.91 17.94
C ARG A 233 4.84 -17.40 17.78
N ILE A 234 5.06 -16.09 17.94
CA ILE A 234 6.40 -15.49 17.85
C ILE A 234 7.28 -15.99 18.99
N LEU A 235 6.77 -15.97 20.23
CA LEU A 235 7.51 -16.45 21.39
C LEU A 235 7.76 -17.96 21.31
N ALA A 236 6.80 -18.73 20.79
CA ALA A 236 6.98 -20.17 20.58
C ALA A 236 8.09 -20.49 19.58
N ASP A 237 8.22 -19.72 18.49
CA ASP A 237 9.29 -19.88 17.52
C ASP A 237 10.67 -19.53 18.12
N GLU A 238 10.78 -18.44 18.86
CA GLU A 238 12.01 -18.07 19.57
C GLU A 238 12.41 -19.11 20.63
N TYR A 239 11.43 -19.64 21.35
CA TYR A 239 11.64 -20.73 22.29
C TYR A 239 12.13 -22.00 21.59
N ALA A 240 11.50 -22.37 20.47
CA ALA A 240 11.89 -23.53 19.65
C ALA A 240 13.33 -23.40 19.11
N LYS A 241 13.79 -22.19 18.80
CA LYS A 241 15.18 -21.88 18.41
C LYS A 241 16.19 -21.96 19.57
N GLY A 242 15.72 -22.19 20.80
CA GLY A 242 16.58 -22.44 21.96
C GLY A 242 16.56 -21.34 23.02
N ALA A 243 15.84 -20.23 22.82
CA ALA A 243 15.74 -19.18 23.83
C ALA A 243 15.03 -19.69 25.09
N SER A 244 15.52 -19.30 26.27
CA SER A 244 14.85 -19.58 27.55
C SER A 244 13.73 -18.58 27.83
N VAL A 245 12.79 -18.94 28.72
CA VAL A 245 11.72 -18.04 29.17
C VAL A 245 12.28 -16.70 29.70
N GLN A 246 13.41 -16.76 30.42
CA GLN A 246 14.05 -15.56 30.97
C GLN A 246 14.68 -14.68 29.89
N GLN A 247 15.29 -15.29 28.86
CA GLN A 247 15.83 -14.55 27.72
C GLN A 247 14.71 -13.87 26.93
N ILE A 248 13.62 -14.59 26.66
CA ILE A 248 12.43 -14.06 25.98
C ILE A 248 11.82 -12.91 26.79
N SER A 249 11.66 -13.07 28.11
CA SER A 249 11.16 -12.00 29.00
C SER A 249 12.04 -10.75 28.95
N THR A 250 13.36 -10.93 28.99
CA THR A 250 14.32 -9.81 28.94
C THR A 250 14.28 -9.08 27.60
N GLN A 251 14.20 -9.82 26.49
CA GLN A 251 14.20 -9.26 25.14
C GLN A 251 12.87 -8.62 24.76
N SER A 252 11.75 -9.21 25.18
CA SER A 252 10.40 -8.71 24.90
C SER A 252 9.94 -7.61 25.85
N GLY A 253 10.56 -7.49 27.03
CA GLY A 253 10.09 -6.61 28.11
C GLY A 253 8.85 -7.14 28.86
N TYR A 254 8.32 -8.31 28.49
CA TYR A 254 7.18 -8.92 29.19
C TYR A 254 7.61 -9.59 30.49
N SER A 255 6.70 -9.63 31.47
CA SER A 255 6.94 -10.40 32.69
C SER A 255 7.07 -11.89 32.38
N THR A 256 7.88 -12.61 33.17
CA THR A 256 8.04 -14.06 33.04
C THR A 256 6.69 -14.80 33.06
N ALA A 257 5.75 -14.35 33.90
CA ALA A 257 4.41 -14.91 33.98
C ALA A 257 3.62 -14.75 32.66
N ARG A 258 3.70 -13.57 32.02
CA ARG A 258 3.07 -13.32 30.72
C ARG A 258 3.71 -14.15 29.62
N VAL A 259 5.05 -14.26 29.61
CA VAL A 259 5.76 -15.11 28.64
C VAL A 259 5.32 -16.57 28.80
N HIS A 260 5.21 -17.05 30.02
CA HIS A 260 4.75 -18.41 30.30
C HIS A 260 3.32 -18.66 29.79
N ASP A 261 2.39 -17.75 30.07
CA ASP A 261 1.00 -17.84 29.58
C ASP A 261 0.94 -17.85 28.04
N LEU A 262 1.72 -16.98 27.38
CA LEU A 262 1.78 -16.90 25.92
C LEU A 262 2.45 -18.14 25.29
N LEU A 263 3.48 -18.71 25.92
CA LEU A 263 4.10 -19.97 25.45
C LEU A 263 3.12 -21.14 25.58
N THR A 264 2.42 -21.25 26.71
CA THR A 264 1.35 -22.24 26.90
C THR A 264 0.25 -22.06 25.86
N ARG A 265 -0.21 -20.83 25.62
CA ARG A 265 -1.20 -20.50 24.58
C ARG A 265 -0.69 -20.83 23.17
N GLY A 266 0.62 -20.74 22.94
CA GLY A 266 1.29 -21.15 21.71
C GLY A 266 1.48 -22.66 21.55
N GLY A 267 1.04 -23.47 22.52
CA GLY A 267 1.17 -24.92 22.51
C GLY A 267 2.58 -25.44 22.80
N VAL A 268 3.42 -24.64 23.44
CA VAL A 268 4.79 -25.02 23.81
C VAL A 268 4.78 -25.80 25.13
N GLU A 269 5.34 -27.01 25.11
CA GLU A 269 5.75 -27.69 26.34
C GLU A 269 7.05 -27.05 26.86
N LEU A 270 6.97 -26.44 28.03
CA LEU A 270 8.11 -25.77 28.65
C LEU A 270 9.13 -26.82 29.11
N ARG A 271 10.41 -26.50 28.93
CA ARG A 271 11.54 -27.31 29.36
C ARG A 271 11.69 -27.06 30.86
N GLU A 272 11.85 -28.12 31.63
CA GLU A 272 12.10 -28.05 33.08
C GLU A 272 13.41 -27.31 33.41
#